data_AF-A0A936CVU7-F1
#
_entry.id   AF-A0A936CVU7-F1
#
_cell.length_a   1.000
_cell.length_b   1.000
_cell.length_c   1.000
_cell.angle_alpha   90.00
_cell.angle_beta   90.00
_cell.angle_gamma   90.00
#
_symmetry.space_group_name_H-M   'P 1'
#
loop_
_entity.id
_entity.type
_entity.pdbx_description
1 polymer ?
#
loop_
_entity_poly.entity_id
_entity_poly.type
_entity_poly.pdbx_seq_one_letter_code
_entity_poly.pdbx_strand_id
1 'polypeptide(L)'
;MNETLTPVELTQLVRRVFSPTPADTGLALIVDLPDARLPDDADWAQRRRLAAGWYDALRQAGPGLGVPKVTLAWYRNAGGNNADLPVTCCLHDDAHGPAADAVPMHADELAARPAADLPAVLAAHSIIIAPTELSATAPLKVAARAGGFRAATMPGFLPGMIPALRLDYQEISRRVETLKGWLDIAETADLRFAVDGREHHLALDLRHRTGHASGGLFPVNGVAGNLPSGEAYIVPYEGERAGDPSRSRGELPVEIDGEIVLFAVEGNRARVISDGLAARREAAHLAAEPAYANLAELGLGVLGDFGVQPCGSILLDEKLGLHVAFGRSDHFGGTVGPQDFSSPEAVIHLDRVYIPATQPRVRVTEVRLGGPGLDRVVIVDDRFLGI
;
A
#
# COMPACT_ATOMS: atom_id res chain seq x y z
N MET A 1 -10.83 -2.63 22.33
CA MET A 1 -11.34 -1.25 22.26
C MET A 1 -11.33 -0.87 20.79
N ASN A 2 -12.43 -0.37 20.21
CA ASN A 2 -12.42 0.08 18.83
C ASN A 2 -11.50 1.30 18.75
N GLU A 3 -10.32 1.10 18.17
CA GLU A 3 -9.37 2.17 17.98
C GLU A 3 -9.96 3.20 17.02
N THR A 4 -9.93 4.48 17.40
CA THR A 4 -10.42 5.60 16.58
C THR A 4 -9.47 6.77 16.73
N LEU A 5 -9.38 7.62 15.71
CA LEU A 5 -8.75 8.93 15.83
C LEU A 5 -9.71 9.87 16.56
N THR A 6 -9.18 10.62 17.52
CA THR A 6 -9.87 11.78 18.09
C THR A 6 -9.98 12.91 17.06
N PRO A 7 -10.90 13.88 17.23
CA PRO A 7 -10.98 15.03 16.33
C PRO A 7 -9.67 15.81 16.19
N VAL A 8 -8.89 15.89 17.26
CA VAL A 8 -7.57 16.53 17.26
C VAL A 8 -6.57 15.74 16.42
N GLU A 9 -6.47 14.43 16.63
CA GLU A 9 -5.56 13.56 15.86
C GLU A 9 -5.93 13.53 14.38
N LEU A 10 -7.22 13.53 14.05
CA LEU A 10 -7.69 13.55 12.66
C LEU A 10 -7.37 14.89 11.97
N THR A 11 -7.54 16.01 12.68
CA THR A 11 -7.10 17.33 12.20
C THR A 11 -5.58 17.36 11.99
N GLN A 12 -4.81 16.78 12.91
CA GLN A 12 -3.36 16.68 12.80
C GLN A 12 -2.93 15.76 11.65
N LEU A 13 -3.63 14.66 11.39
CA LEU A 13 -3.42 13.81 10.23
C LEU A 13 -3.57 14.64 8.95
N VAL A 14 -4.69 15.37 8.81
CA VAL A 14 -4.93 16.20 7.63
C VAL A 14 -3.84 17.25 7.45
N ARG A 15 -3.44 17.94 8.52
CA ARG A 15 -2.38 18.96 8.46
C ARG A 15 -1.01 18.38 8.09
N ARG A 16 -0.62 17.25 8.68
CA ARG A 16 0.67 16.61 8.44
C ARG A 16 0.77 16.05 7.03
N VAL A 17 -0.25 15.32 6.59
CA VAL A 17 -0.27 14.66 5.28
C VAL A 17 -0.46 15.67 4.16
N PHE A 18 -1.44 16.57 4.28
CA PHE A 18 -1.87 17.38 3.14
C PHE A 18 -1.36 18.82 3.14
N SER A 19 -0.80 19.30 4.25
CA SER A 19 -0.39 20.70 4.43
C SER A 19 -1.41 21.72 3.87
N PRO A 20 -2.67 21.76 4.38
CA PRO A 20 -3.68 22.66 3.83
C PRO A 20 -3.25 24.12 3.84
N THR A 21 -3.62 24.85 2.79
CA THR A 21 -3.36 26.26 2.55
C THR A 21 -4.68 27.03 2.38
N PRO A 22 -4.67 28.37 2.47
CA PRO A 22 -5.87 29.18 2.17
C PRO A 22 -6.43 28.99 0.75
N ALA A 23 -5.66 28.42 -0.18
CA ALA A 23 -6.11 28.11 -1.53
C ALA A 23 -6.92 26.79 -1.62
N ASP A 24 -6.88 25.97 -0.57
CA ASP A 24 -7.59 24.69 -0.55
C ASP A 24 -9.11 24.89 -0.48
N THR A 25 -9.84 24.24 -1.39
CA THR A 25 -11.27 24.49 -1.63
C THR A 25 -12.18 23.60 -0.79
N GLY A 26 -11.65 22.54 -0.19
CA GLY A 26 -12.40 21.63 0.67
C GLY A 26 -11.74 20.25 0.79
N LEU A 27 -12.22 19.47 1.75
CA LEU A 27 -11.89 18.06 1.92
C LEU A 27 -13.11 17.19 1.61
N ALA A 28 -12.95 16.16 0.75
CA ALA A 28 -13.98 15.15 0.54
C ALA A 28 -13.53 13.79 1.06
N LEU A 29 -14.42 13.13 1.81
CA LEU A 29 -14.37 11.71 2.09
C LEU A 29 -15.23 11.00 1.05
N ILE A 30 -14.66 10.05 0.31
CA ILE A 30 -15.42 9.22 -0.64
C ILE A 30 -15.37 7.76 -0.20
N VAL A 31 -16.53 7.11 -0.14
CA VAL A 31 -16.67 5.78 0.45
C VAL A 31 -17.55 4.91 -0.42
N ASP A 32 -17.08 3.70 -0.72
CA ASP A 32 -17.82 2.72 -1.50
C ASP A 32 -18.79 1.90 -0.63
N LEU A 33 -19.84 1.39 -1.28
CA LEU A 33 -20.87 0.57 -0.68
C LEU A 33 -20.92 -0.83 -1.30
N PRO A 34 -21.24 -1.86 -0.50
CA PRO A 34 -21.50 -3.21 -0.98
C PRO A 34 -22.70 -3.23 -1.93
N ASP A 35 -22.70 -4.21 -2.83
CA ASP A 35 -23.81 -4.50 -3.72
C ASP A 35 -24.12 -6.01 -3.74
N ALA A 36 -25.10 -6.43 -4.54
CA ALA A 36 -25.47 -7.84 -4.62
C ALA A 36 -24.37 -8.75 -5.20
N ARG A 37 -23.37 -8.19 -5.89
CA ARG A 37 -22.25 -8.96 -6.47
C ARG A 37 -21.07 -9.06 -5.49
N LEU A 38 -20.84 -7.99 -4.72
CA LEU A 38 -19.84 -7.92 -3.67
C LEU A 38 -20.56 -7.64 -2.34
N PRO A 39 -21.01 -8.71 -1.64
CA PRO A 39 -21.75 -8.57 -0.40
C PRO A 39 -20.90 -7.95 0.70
N ASP A 40 -21.59 -7.33 1.66
CA ASP A 40 -20.96 -6.67 2.81
C ASP A 40 -20.27 -7.65 3.76
N ASP A 41 -19.33 -7.12 4.55
CA ASP A 41 -18.71 -7.81 5.66
C ASP A 41 -18.57 -6.88 6.89
N ALA A 42 -18.09 -7.44 8.00
CA ALA A 42 -17.98 -6.71 9.25
C ALA A 42 -16.97 -5.55 9.19
N ASP A 43 -15.87 -5.72 8.47
CA ASP A 43 -14.78 -4.75 8.35
C ASP A 43 -15.20 -3.60 7.41
N TRP A 44 -15.84 -3.91 6.28
CA TRP A 44 -16.38 -2.90 5.38
C TRP A 44 -17.48 -2.07 6.07
N ALA A 45 -18.40 -2.72 6.79
CA ALA A 45 -19.40 -2.00 7.59
C ALA A 45 -18.76 -1.12 8.67
N GLN A 46 -17.69 -1.58 9.32
CA GLN A 46 -16.94 -0.79 10.30
C GLN A 46 -16.23 0.40 9.64
N ARG A 47 -15.62 0.21 8.46
CA ARG A 47 -14.96 1.27 7.70
C ARG A 47 -15.91 2.39 7.33
N ARG A 48 -17.13 2.07 6.89
CA ARG A 48 -18.17 3.07 6.58
C ARG A 48 -18.57 3.88 7.82
N ARG A 49 -18.74 3.22 8.97
CA ARG A 49 -19.00 3.89 10.26
C ARG A 49 -17.84 4.78 10.70
N LEU A 50 -16.60 4.33 10.50
CA LEU A 50 -15.41 5.14 10.79
C LEU A 50 -15.35 6.39 9.92
N ALA A 51 -15.59 6.26 8.61
CA ALA A 51 -15.61 7.40 7.69
C ALA A 51 -16.70 8.43 8.04
N ALA A 52 -17.89 7.95 8.44
CA ALA A 52 -18.96 8.80 8.96
C ALA A 52 -18.55 9.56 10.23
N GLY A 53 -17.91 8.87 11.19
CA GLY A 53 -17.36 9.52 12.40
C GLY A 53 -16.22 10.51 12.09
N TRP A 54 -15.38 10.22 11.10
CA TRP A 54 -14.33 11.13 10.64
C TRP A 54 -14.91 12.40 10.01
N TYR A 55 -15.98 12.27 9.23
CA TYR A 55 -16.71 13.41 8.68
C TYR A 55 -17.23 14.34 9.78
N ASP A 56 -17.90 13.79 10.80
CA ASP A 56 -18.41 14.58 11.94
C ASP A 56 -17.28 15.31 12.67
N ALA A 57 -16.19 14.60 12.97
CA ALA A 57 -15.05 15.14 13.68
C ALA A 57 -14.34 16.26 12.89
N LEU A 58 -14.15 16.07 11.57
CA LEU A 58 -13.53 17.06 10.69
C LEU A 58 -14.39 18.31 10.52
N ARG A 59 -15.71 18.16 10.44
CA ARG A 59 -16.63 19.30 10.40
C ARG A 59 -16.60 20.11 11.69
N GLN A 60 -16.58 19.43 12.83
CA GLN A 60 -16.50 20.09 14.15
C GLN A 60 -15.18 20.86 14.34
N ALA A 61 -14.09 20.44 13.69
CA ALA A 61 -12.82 21.18 13.71
C ALA A 61 -12.91 22.56 13.04
N GLY A 62 -13.88 22.76 12.14
CA GLY A 62 -14.21 24.05 11.53
C GLY A 62 -12.98 24.74 10.90
N PRO A 63 -12.77 26.04 11.16
CA PRO A 63 -11.61 26.78 10.64
C PRO A 63 -10.25 26.17 11.03
N GLY A 64 -10.20 25.39 12.13
CA GLY A 64 -9.00 24.68 12.56
C GLY A 64 -8.51 23.63 11.56
N LEU A 65 -9.37 23.14 10.67
CA LEU A 65 -8.97 22.15 9.66
C LEU A 65 -8.10 22.75 8.55
N GLY A 66 -8.22 24.05 8.30
CA GLY A 66 -7.49 24.74 7.21
C GLY A 66 -8.13 24.60 5.83
N VAL A 67 -9.38 24.11 5.75
CA VAL A 67 -10.20 24.07 4.54
C VAL A 67 -11.61 24.61 4.84
N PRO A 68 -12.31 25.19 3.85
CA PRO A 68 -13.59 25.88 4.11
C PRO A 68 -14.79 24.95 4.26
N LYS A 69 -14.68 23.68 3.85
CA LYS A 69 -15.77 22.69 3.91
C LYS A 69 -15.25 21.26 3.95
N VAL A 70 -16.09 20.37 4.47
CA VAL A 70 -15.90 18.92 4.47
C VAL A 70 -17.15 18.26 3.89
N THR A 71 -16.96 17.34 2.95
CA THR A 71 -18.04 16.58 2.30
C THR A 71 -17.81 15.09 2.52
N LEU A 72 -18.88 14.32 2.71
CA LEU A 72 -18.85 12.87 2.67
C LEU A 72 -19.76 12.39 1.52
N ALA A 73 -19.23 11.54 0.65
CA ALA A 73 -19.94 11.01 -0.50
C ALA A 73 -19.91 9.48 -0.51
N TRP A 74 -21.09 8.88 -0.69
CA TRP A 74 -21.29 7.44 -0.79
C TRP A 74 -21.50 7.05 -2.24
N TYR A 75 -20.83 6.01 -2.71
CA TYR A 75 -21.00 5.52 -4.08
C TYR A 75 -21.07 3.99 -4.12
N ARG A 76 -21.73 3.45 -5.15
CA ARG A 76 -21.72 2.00 -5.41
C ARG A 76 -20.30 1.56 -5.75
N ASN A 77 -19.79 0.49 -5.14
CA ASN A 77 -18.44 0.00 -5.41
C ASN A 77 -18.14 -0.14 -6.93
N ALA A 78 -16.88 0.04 -7.30
CA ALA A 78 -16.45 0.05 -8.70
C ALA A 78 -16.42 -1.35 -9.36
N GLY A 79 -16.81 -2.41 -8.64
CA GLY A 79 -16.82 -3.80 -9.11
C GLY A 79 -15.45 -4.51 -9.08
N GLY A 80 -14.35 -3.78 -8.89
CA GLY A 80 -13.03 -4.37 -8.67
C GLY A 80 -12.00 -3.34 -8.18
N ASN A 81 -10.87 -3.83 -7.65
CA ASN A 81 -9.74 -2.99 -7.28
C ASN A 81 -9.22 -2.20 -8.49
N ASN A 82 -9.01 -0.91 -8.33
CA ASN A 82 -8.48 0.02 -9.35
C ASN A 82 -9.35 0.16 -10.62
N ALA A 83 -10.60 -0.29 -10.59
CA ALA A 83 -11.57 -0.03 -11.64
C ALA A 83 -11.99 1.45 -11.66
N ASP A 84 -12.57 1.91 -12.77
CA ASP A 84 -13.05 3.28 -12.91
C ASP A 84 -14.11 3.62 -11.84
N LEU A 85 -13.96 4.79 -11.21
CA LEU A 85 -14.95 5.27 -10.24
C LEU A 85 -16.27 5.55 -10.96
N PRO A 86 -17.42 5.27 -10.33
CA PRO A 86 -18.72 5.59 -10.93
C PRO A 86 -18.91 7.09 -11.06
N VAL A 87 -19.70 7.50 -12.03
CA VAL A 87 -20.04 8.92 -12.25
C VAL A 87 -21.03 9.46 -11.21
N THR A 88 -21.75 8.59 -10.50
CA THR A 88 -22.82 8.97 -9.56
C THR A 88 -22.45 8.59 -8.13
N CYS A 89 -22.74 9.51 -7.20
CA CYS A 89 -22.67 9.29 -5.77
C CYS A 89 -23.89 9.93 -5.08
N CYS A 90 -24.00 9.78 -3.76
CA CYS A 90 -24.92 10.55 -2.93
C CYS A 90 -24.13 11.23 -1.82
N LEU A 91 -24.40 12.53 -1.61
CA LEU A 91 -23.82 13.26 -0.49
C LEU A 91 -24.46 12.78 0.82
N HIS A 92 -23.67 12.72 1.88
CA HIS A 92 -24.19 12.50 3.22
C HIS A 92 -25.02 13.71 3.66
N ASP A 93 -26.19 13.45 4.25
CA ASP A 93 -27.12 14.49 4.69
C ASP A 93 -27.16 14.56 6.22
N ASP A 94 -26.83 15.73 6.77
CA ASP A 94 -26.80 16.00 8.21
C ASP A 94 -28.22 16.00 8.83
N ALA A 95 -29.29 16.02 8.02
CA ALA A 95 -30.68 16.11 8.49
C ALA A 95 -31.18 14.86 9.25
N HIS A 96 -30.43 13.75 9.22
CA HIS A 96 -30.85 12.45 9.77
C HIS A 96 -30.22 12.11 11.14
N GLY A 97 -29.64 13.08 11.86
CA GLY A 97 -29.03 12.87 13.17
C GLY A 97 -27.55 12.45 13.10
N PRO A 98 -26.92 12.06 14.23
CA PRO A 98 -25.49 11.73 14.25
C PRO A 98 -25.16 10.61 13.25
N ALA A 99 -23.99 10.70 12.59
CA ALA A 99 -23.72 10.01 11.34
C ALA A 99 -23.77 8.46 11.38
N ALA A 100 -23.84 7.84 12.56
CA ALA A 100 -23.89 6.40 12.74
C ALA A 100 -25.20 5.75 12.26
N ASP A 101 -26.35 6.43 12.36
CA ASP A 101 -27.66 5.88 11.95
C ASP A 101 -28.02 6.23 10.49
N ALA A 102 -27.21 7.08 9.83
CA ALA A 102 -27.42 7.54 8.46
C ALA A 102 -26.43 6.95 7.44
N VAL A 103 -25.59 5.98 7.85
CA VAL A 103 -24.67 5.25 6.96
C VAL A 103 -25.46 4.26 6.09
N PRO A 104 -25.41 4.36 4.75
CA PRO A 104 -26.02 3.35 3.90
C PRO A 104 -25.42 1.98 4.15
N MET A 105 -26.26 0.96 4.27
CA MET A 105 -25.78 -0.41 4.37
C MET A 105 -25.51 -1.01 3.00
N HIS A 106 -26.27 -0.63 1.97
CA HIS A 106 -26.17 -1.19 0.63
C HIS A 106 -26.26 -0.10 -0.46
N ALA A 107 -25.61 -0.35 -1.61
CA ALA A 107 -25.58 0.59 -2.73
C ALA A 107 -26.97 0.87 -3.36
N ASP A 108 -27.95 -0.01 -3.17
CA ASP A 108 -29.33 0.21 -3.65
C ASP A 108 -30.10 1.24 -2.83
N GLU A 109 -29.70 1.48 -1.57
CA GLU A 109 -30.30 2.54 -0.74
C GLU A 109 -29.99 3.94 -1.29
N LEU A 110 -28.96 4.08 -2.12
CA LEU A 110 -28.62 5.33 -2.79
C LEU A 110 -29.72 5.78 -3.77
N ALA A 111 -30.51 4.86 -4.32
CA ALA A 111 -31.59 5.19 -5.26
C ALA A 111 -32.69 6.05 -4.61
N ALA A 112 -32.83 5.99 -3.28
CA ALA A 112 -33.78 6.80 -2.52
C ALA A 112 -33.22 8.17 -2.10
N ARG A 113 -31.95 8.47 -2.43
CA ARG A 113 -31.26 9.70 -2.04
C ARG A 113 -31.02 10.62 -3.24
N PRO A 114 -30.89 11.93 -3.04
CA PRO A 114 -30.50 12.84 -4.12
C PRO A 114 -29.15 12.44 -4.72
N ALA A 115 -29.14 12.19 -6.03
CA ALA A 115 -27.93 11.87 -6.77
C ALA A 115 -27.04 13.11 -6.94
N ALA A 116 -25.73 12.91 -6.86
CA ALA A 116 -24.70 13.89 -7.15
C ALA A 116 -23.70 13.32 -8.18
N ASP A 117 -23.03 14.22 -8.90
CA ASP A 117 -21.98 13.88 -9.85
C ASP A 117 -20.64 13.75 -9.12
N LEU A 118 -20.08 12.54 -9.07
CA LEU A 118 -18.83 12.28 -8.35
C LEU A 118 -17.65 13.08 -8.94
N PRO A 119 -17.45 13.18 -10.28
CA PRO A 119 -16.47 14.07 -10.87
C PRO A 119 -16.59 15.54 -10.41
N ALA A 120 -17.80 16.10 -10.34
CA ALA A 120 -18.03 17.44 -9.79
C ALA A 120 -17.68 17.54 -8.29
N VAL A 121 -17.98 16.49 -7.50
CA VAL A 121 -17.53 16.42 -6.10
C VAL A 121 -16.01 16.46 -6.03
N LEU A 122 -15.30 15.63 -6.81
CA LEU A 122 -13.83 15.63 -6.82
C LEU A 122 -13.27 16.99 -7.25
N ALA A 123 -13.82 17.61 -8.29
CA ALA A 123 -13.38 18.92 -8.78
C ALA A 123 -13.63 20.07 -7.79
N ALA A 124 -14.61 19.93 -6.90
CA ALA A 124 -14.98 20.94 -5.92
C ALA A 124 -14.17 20.90 -4.61
N HIS A 125 -13.20 19.97 -4.49
CA HIS A 125 -12.37 19.76 -3.32
C HIS A 125 -10.91 19.59 -3.73
N SER A 126 -9.97 20.12 -2.96
CA SER A 126 -8.54 20.01 -3.24
C SER A 126 -7.88 18.85 -2.47
N ILE A 127 -8.56 18.31 -1.44
CA ILE A 127 -8.11 17.14 -0.67
C ILE A 127 -9.18 16.06 -0.74
N ILE A 128 -8.78 14.85 -1.12
CA ILE A 128 -9.65 13.67 -1.14
C ILE A 128 -9.07 12.60 -0.21
N ILE A 129 -9.92 11.98 0.61
CA ILE A 129 -9.57 10.82 1.41
C ILE A 129 -10.56 9.70 1.07
N ALA A 130 -10.07 8.54 0.67
CA ALA A 130 -10.89 7.42 0.21
C ALA A 130 -10.69 6.16 1.08
N PRO A 131 -11.33 6.08 2.27
CA PRO A 131 -11.37 4.87 3.07
C PRO A 131 -12.38 3.89 2.46
N THR A 132 -11.90 3.00 1.59
CA THR A 132 -12.72 2.19 0.67
C THR A 132 -12.44 0.71 0.84
N GLU A 133 -13.37 -0.15 0.45
CA GLU A 133 -13.08 -1.59 0.29
C GLU A 133 -12.19 -1.82 -0.91
N LEU A 134 -12.65 -1.37 -2.08
CA LEU A 134 -11.93 -1.53 -3.32
C LEU A 134 -10.97 -0.37 -3.56
N SER A 135 -9.74 -0.65 -3.98
CA SER A 135 -8.72 0.38 -4.23
C SER A 135 -9.18 1.39 -5.27
N ALA A 136 -9.32 2.64 -4.84
CA ALA A 136 -9.50 3.80 -5.70
C ALA A 136 -8.15 4.44 -6.14
N THR A 137 -7.02 3.79 -5.87
CA THR A 137 -5.67 4.38 -6.06
C THR A 137 -5.40 4.74 -7.51
N ALA A 138 -5.56 3.81 -8.45
CA ALA A 138 -5.32 4.08 -9.87
C ALA A 138 -6.26 5.13 -10.47
N PRO A 139 -7.61 5.04 -10.32
CA PRO A 139 -8.50 6.05 -10.90
C PRO A 139 -8.27 7.43 -10.27
N LEU A 140 -7.98 7.54 -8.96
CA LEU A 140 -7.65 8.83 -8.35
C LEU A 140 -6.28 9.36 -8.77
N LYS A 141 -5.27 8.50 -9.01
CA LYS A 141 -4.00 8.92 -9.63
C LYS A 141 -4.25 9.52 -11.01
N VAL A 142 -5.10 8.91 -11.83
CA VAL A 142 -5.46 9.44 -13.16
C VAL A 142 -6.21 10.76 -13.04
N ALA A 143 -7.25 10.83 -12.20
CA ALA A 143 -8.06 12.03 -12.02
C ALA A 143 -7.27 13.20 -11.40
N ALA A 144 -6.35 12.92 -10.47
CA ALA A 144 -5.53 13.95 -9.82
C ALA A 144 -4.57 14.64 -10.80
N ARG A 145 -4.12 13.97 -11.88
CA ARG A 145 -3.15 14.52 -12.86
C ARG A 145 -3.57 15.86 -13.47
N ALA A 146 -4.86 16.15 -13.52
CA ALA A 146 -5.37 17.45 -13.96
C ALA A 146 -5.01 18.62 -13.02
N GLY A 147 -4.45 18.34 -11.83
CA GLY A 147 -3.96 19.33 -10.87
C GLY A 147 -5.04 19.92 -9.95
N GLY A 148 -6.28 19.42 -10.00
CA GLY A 148 -7.39 19.95 -9.20
C GLY A 148 -7.36 19.57 -7.72
N PHE A 149 -6.78 18.40 -7.40
CA PHE A 149 -6.75 17.88 -6.03
C PHE A 149 -5.54 16.99 -5.78
N ARG A 150 -5.37 16.59 -4.52
CA ARG A 150 -4.52 15.49 -4.07
C ARG A 150 -5.30 14.52 -3.21
N ALA A 151 -4.89 13.25 -3.21
CA ALA A 151 -5.67 12.19 -2.56
C ALA A 151 -4.84 11.23 -1.72
N ALA A 152 -5.41 10.83 -0.59
CA ALA A 152 -5.01 9.61 0.12
C ALA A 152 -6.08 8.53 -0.07
N THR A 153 -5.64 7.33 -0.39
CA THR A 153 -6.49 6.16 -0.59
C THR A 153 -6.17 5.10 0.45
N MET A 154 -7.18 4.45 1.00
CA MET A 154 -7.02 3.47 2.06
C MET A 154 -7.85 2.22 1.71
N PRO A 155 -7.43 1.44 0.69
CA PRO A 155 -8.11 0.21 0.29
C PRO A 155 -8.13 -0.81 1.42
N GLY A 156 -9.27 -1.46 1.65
CA GLY A 156 -9.40 -2.44 2.71
C GLY A 156 -9.11 -1.89 4.11
N PHE A 157 -9.18 -0.57 4.34
CA PHE A 157 -8.74 0.05 5.60
C PHE A 157 -9.36 -0.61 6.83
N LEU A 158 -8.52 -0.98 7.80
CA LEU A 158 -8.92 -1.62 9.05
C LEU A 158 -8.61 -0.71 10.25
N PRO A 159 -9.39 -0.80 11.35
CA PRO A 159 -9.08 -0.07 12.58
C PRO A 159 -7.66 -0.32 13.11
N GLY A 160 -7.12 -1.52 12.91
CA GLY A 160 -5.75 -1.87 13.29
C GLY A 160 -4.66 -1.03 12.60
N MET A 161 -5.01 -0.29 11.55
CA MET A 161 -4.11 0.63 10.84
C MET A 161 -4.05 2.03 11.47
N ILE A 162 -4.97 2.37 12.38
CA ILE A 162 -5.04 3.70 13.00
C ILE A 162 -3.76 4.11 13.74
N PRO A 163 -3.04 3.23 14.45
CA PRO A 163 -1.75 3.58 15.04
C PRO A 163 -0.78 4.20 14.02
N ALA A 164 -0.74 3.69 12.79
CA ALA A 164 0.11 4.22 11.73
C ALA A 164 -0.33 5.62 11.24
N LEU A 165 -1.62 5.97 11.38
CA LEU A 165 -2.13 7.32 11.06
C LEU A 165 -1.73 8.36 12.13
N ARG A 166 -1.35 7.94 13.34
CA ARG A 166 -0.93 8.86 14.41
C ARG A 166 0.53 9.30 14.27
N LEU A 167 1.33 8.55 13.51
CA LEU A 167 2.77 8.77 13.39
C LEU A 167 3.13 10.11 12.75
N ASP A 168 4.38 10.52 12.95
CA ASP A 168 4.94 11.69 12.29
C ASP A 168 5.33 11.37 10.84
N TYR A 169 4.43 11.71 9.91
CA TYR A 169 4.65 11.52 8.48
C TYR A 169 5.82 12.35 7.91
N GLN A 170 6.27 13.42 8.59
CA GLN A 170 7.48 14.14 8.16
C GLN A 170 8.72 13.29 8.41
N GLU A 171 8.81 12.68 9.60
CA GLU A 171 9.91 11.77 9.93
C GLU A 171 9.87 10.48 9.10
N ILE A 172 8.67 9.90 8.88
CA ILE A 172 8.50 8.75 7.96
C ILE A 172 9.00 9.13 6.56
N SER A 173 8.53 10.24 6.00
CA SER A 173 8.95 10.70 4.67
C SER A 173 10.45 10.95 4.61
N ARG A 174 11.06 11.53 5.66
CA ARG A 174 12.52 11.74 5.69
C ARG A 174 13.30 10.42 5.61
N ARG A 175 12.89 9.41 6.39
CA ARG A 175 13.51 8.07 6.37
C ARG A 175 13.34 7.39 5.02
N VAL A 176 12.12 7.41 4.48
CA VAL A 176 11.79 6.85 3.16
C VAL A 176 12.58 7.52 2.05
N GLU A 177 12.68 8.84 2.01
CA GLU A 177 13.46 9.56 0.99
C GLU A 177 14.96 9.26 1.11
N THR A 178 15.45 9.04 2.33
CA THR A 178 16.84 8.61 2.57
C THR A 178 17.08 7.22 1.97
N LEU A 179 16.18 6.27 2.22
CA LEU A 179 16.24 4.92 1.64
C LEU A 179 16.14 4.96 0.11
N LYS A 180 15.20 5.74 -0.44
CA LYS A 180 15.04 5.95 -1.88
C LYS A 180 16.33 6.48 -2.51
N GLY A 181 16.97 7.47 -1.88
CA GLY A 181 18.24 8.02 -2.37
C GLY A 181 19.37 6.99 -2.43
N TRP A 182 19.38 5.99 -1.55
CA TRP A 182 20.33 4.88 -1.64
C TRP A 182 19.94 3.88 -2.73
N LEU A 183 18.65 3.56 -2.87
CA LEU A 183 18.14 2.69 -3.93
C LEU A 183 18.38 3.28 -5.33
N ASP A 184 18.28 4.60 -5.51
CA ASP A 184 18.49 5.27 -6.79
C ASP A 184 19.89 5.06 -7.38
N ILE A 185 20.90 4.81 -6.54
CA ILE A 185 22.30 4.62 -6.95
C ILE A 185 22.81 3.19 -6.71
N ALA A 186 21.98 2.32 -6.14
CA ALA A 186 22.34 0.93 -5.91
C ALA A 186 22.28 0.13 -7.21
N GLU A 187 23.28 -0.71 -7.44
CA GLU A 187 23.29 -1.71 -8.50
C GLU A 187 23.01 -3.13 -7.96
N THR A 188 23.17 -3.34 -6.65
CA THR A 188 22.87 -4.61 -5.99
C THR A 188 22.19 -4.39 -4.64
N ALA A 189 21.37 -5.36 -4.23
CA ALA A 189 21.01 -5.56 -2.84
C ALA A 189 21.37 -7.00 -2.43
N ASP A 190 22.19 -7.14 -1.39
CA ASP A 190 22.56 -8.42 -0.80
C ASP A 190 21.77 -8.63 0.50
N LEU A 191 20.92 -9.64 0.51
CA LEU A 191 20.03 -9.99 1.61
C LEU A 191 20.51 -11.28 2.25
N ARG A 192 20.72 -11.25 3.57
CA ARG A 192 21.10 -12.42 4.36
C ARG A 192 20.02 -12.76 5.36
N PHE A 193 19.70 -14.05 5.43
CA PHE A 193 18.68 -14.59 6.31
C PHE A 193 19.28 -15.68 7.18
N ALA A 194 18.80 -15.78 8.42
CA ALA A 194 19.04 -16.93 9.29
C ALA A 194 17.73 -17.66 9.56
N VAL A 195 17.70 -18.96 9.28
CA VAL A 195 16.53 -19.83 9.48
C VAL A 195 16.99 -21.08 10.21
N ASP A 196 16.46 -21.31 11.41
CA ASP A 196 16.79 -22.47 12.26
C ASP A 196 18.31 -22.75 12.39
N GLY A 197 19.11 -21.68 12.46
CA GLY A 197 20.57 -21.75 12.57
C GLY A 197 21.34 -21.96 11.26
N ARG A 198 20.66 -21.91 10.10
CA ARG A 198 21.27 -21.93 8.76
C ARG A 198 21.21 -20.56 8.12
N GLU A 199 22.26 -20.21 7.38
CA GLU A 199 22.30 -18.96 6.63
C GLU A 199 21.84 -19.18 5.18
N HIS A 200 21.05 -18.23 4.68
CA HIS A 200 20.64 -18.14 3.28
C HIS A 200 20.99 -16.74 2.75
N HIS A 201 21.29 -16.65 1.46
CA HIS A 201 21.70 -15.41 0.81
C HIS A 201 20.99 -15.24 -0.53
N LEU A 202 20.42 -14.06 -0.74
CA LEU A 202 19.85 -13.62 -2.00
C LEU A 202 20.54 -12.32 -2.43
N ALA A 203 21.10 -12.31 -3.63
CA ALA A 203 21.55 -11.09 -4.29
C ALA A 203 20.51 -10.67 -5.32
N LEU A 204 20.03 -9.44 -5.24
CA LEU A 204 19.16 -8.80 -6.21
C LEU A 204 19.97 -7.85 -7.09
N ASP A 205 19.73 -7.91 -8.39
CA ASP A 205 20.27 -6.97 -9.37
C ASP A 205 19.36 -5.75 -9.43
N LEU A 206 19.89 -4.55 -9.14
CA LEU A 206 19.15 -3.29 -9.15
C LEU A 206 19.56 -2.38 -10.30
N ARG A 207 20.47 -2.83 -11.17
CA ARG A 207 20.91 -2.03 -12.33
C ARG A 207 19.72 -1.60 -13.18
N HIS A 208 19.83 -0.43 -13.82
CA HIS A 208 18.82 0.08 -14.77
C HIS A 208 17.46 0.42 -14.15
N ARG A 209 17.38 0.50 -12.83
CA ARG A 209 16.15 0.79 -12.07
C ARG A 209 16.37 2.02 -11.20
N THR A 210 15.27 2.57 -10.70
CA THR A 210 15.27 3.71 -9.78
C THR A 210 14.39 3.38 -8.59
N GLY A 211 14.74 3.89 -7.42
CA GLY A 211 13.93 3.74 -6.23
C GLY A 211 12.68 4.61 -6.28
N HIS A 212 11.62 4.14 -5.65
CA HIS A 212 10.37 4.85 -5.43
C HIS A 212 10.19 5.13 -3.94
N ALA A 213 9.57 6.26 -3.63
CA ALA A 213 9.23 6.65 -2.27
C ALA A 213 7.71 6.67 -2.10
N SER A 214 7.24 6.01 -1.04
CA SER A 214 5.89 6.10 -0.51
C SER A 214 6.01 6.57 0.94
N GLY A 215 6.18 7.89 1.11
CA GLY A 215 6.37 8.54 2.42
C GLY A 215 5.09 9.11 3.05
N GLY A 216 3.96 9.03 2.36
CA GLY A 216 2.64 9.43 2.88
C GLY A 216 2.37 10.93 2.99
N LEU A 217 3.19 11.78 2.35
CA LEU A 217 2.96 13.22 2.25
C LEU A 217 2.37 13.59 0.89
N PHE A 218 1.29 14.36 0.91
CA PHE A 218 0.61 14.90 -0.27
C PHE A 218 0.42 16.41 -0.13
N PRO A 219 1.49 17.24 -0.16
CA PRO A 219 1.38 18.68 0.05
C PRO A 219 0.89 19.46 -1.18
N VAL A 220 0.95 18.85 -2.37
CA VAL A 220 0.65 19.51 -3.65
C VAL A 220 -0.45 18.76 -4.40
N ASN A 221 -1.30 19.48 -5.14
CA ASN A 221 -2.25 18.85 -6.05
C ASN A 221 -1.53 18.12 -7.19
N GLY A 222 -2.22 17.18 -7.84
CA GLY A 222 -1.62 16.36 -8.90
C GLY A 222 -1.28 14.94 -8.49
N VAL A 223 -1.32 14.63 -7.18
CA VAL A 223 -0.79 13.39 -6.63
C VAL A 223 -1.85 12.61 -5.87
N ALA A 224 -1.77 11.29 -5.95
CA ALA A 224 -2.56 10.39 -5.12
C ALA A 224 -1.70 9.20 -4.69
N GLY A 225 -1.86 8.76 -3.44
CA GLY A 225 -1.13 7.62 -2.88
C GLY A 225 -1.90 6.96 -1.76
N ASN A 226 -1.28 5.96 -1.14
CA ASN A 226 -1.91 5.22 -0.06
C ASN A 226 -1.69 5.86 1.31
N LEU A 227 -2.62 5.61 2.22
CA LEU A 227 -2.43 5.74 3.67
C LEU A 227 -2.96 4.45 4.36
N PRO A 228 -2.25 3.93 5.37
CA PRO A 228 -0.90 4.30 5.81
C PRO A 228 0.14 4.15 4.69
N SER A 229 1.30 4.76 4.88
CA SER A 229 2.43 4.79 3.94
C SER A 229 3.71 4.80 4.77
N GLY A 230 4.86 4.49 4.18
CA GLY A 230 6.12 4.43 4.92
C GLY A 230 7.10 3.41 4.39
N GLU A 231 7.35 3.39 3.08
CA GLU A 231 8.36 2.51 2.48
C GLU A 231 9.08 3.17 1.31
N ALA A 232 10.31 2.71 1.07
CA ALA A 232 10.99 2.89 -0.20
C ALA A 232 11.09 1.53 -0.90
N TYR A 233 10.89 1.49 -2.20
CA TYR A 233 10.87 0.23 -2.95
C TYR A 233 11.50 0.37 -4.33
N ILE A 234 11.92 -0.76 -4.90
CA ILE A 234 12.53 -0.85 -6.22
C ILE A 234 12.20 -2.20 -6.86
N VAL A 235 11.89 -2.22 -8.15
CA VAL A 235 11.75 -3.48 -8.91
C VAL A 235 13.14 -4.01 -9.24
N PRO A 236 13.50 -5.24 -8.86
CA PRO A 236 14.75 -5.86 -9.31
C PRO A 236 14.82 -5.90 -10.85
N TYR A 237 16.02 -5.75 -11.41
CA TYR A 237 16.23 -5.85 -12.85
C TYR A 237 15.88 -7.25 -13.34
N GLU A 238 14.99 -7.34 -14.33
CA GLU A 238 14.38 -8.60 -14.77
C GLU A 238 15.15 -9.24 -15.94
N GLY A 239 16.19 -8.56 -16.45
CA GLY A 239 17.01 -9.07 -17.55
C GLY A 239 16.44 -8.79 -18.93
N GLU A 240 15.56 -7.81 -19.06
CA GLU A 240 14.86 -7.52 -20.31
C GLU A 240 15.73 -6.90 -21.43
N ARG A 241 16.97 -6.45 -21.12
CA ARG A 241 17.87 -5.86 -22.12
C ARG A 241 18.68 -6.94 -22.83
N ALA A 242 18.68 -6.89 -24.16
CA ALA A 242 19.41 -7.84 -24.99
C ALA A 242 20.91 -7.89 -24.64
N GLY A 243 21.41 -9.08 -24.30
CA GLY A 243 22.81 -9.31 -23.95
C GLY A 243 23.21 -8.90 -22.52
N ASP A 244 22.27 -8.44 -21.70
CA ASP A 244 22.50 -8.09 -20.29
C ASP A 244 21.46 -8.77 -19.40
N PRO A 245 21.63 -10.07 -19.09
CA PRO A 245 20.70 -10.80 -18.24
C PRO A 245 20.72 -10.27 -16.80
N SER A 246 19.63 -10.50 -16.07
CA SER A 246 19.60 -10.23 -14.63
C SER A 246 20.65 -11.04 -13.90
N ARG A 247 21.30 -10.41 -12.93
CA ARG A 247 22.27 -11.04 -12.02
C ARG A 247 21.62 -11.49 -10.71
N SER A 248 20.31 -11.32 -10.53
CA SER A 248 19.60 -11.75 -9.33
C SER A 248 19.73 -13.27 -9.16
N ARG A 249 20.29 -13.72 -8.02
CA ARG A 249 20.50 -15.13 -7.72
C ARG A 249 20.62 -15.42 -6.23
N GLY A 250 20.33 -16.65 -5.82
CA GLY A 250 20.54 -17.11 -4.44
C GLY A 250 19.37 -17.93 -3.91
N GLU A 251 19.21 -17.92 -2.59
CA GLU A 251 18.14 -18.62 -1.88
C GLU A 251 17.29 -17.63 -1.08
N LEU A 252 15.99 -17.64 -1.33
CA LEU A 252 15.00 -16.89 -0.58
C LEU A 252 14.18 -17.84 0.29
N PRO A 253 14.37 -17.83 1.62
CA PRO A 253 13.48 -18.53 2.53
C PRO A 253 12.17 -17.75 2.71
N VAL A 254 11.05 -18.45 2.75
CA VAL A 254 9.73 -17.89 3.08
C VAL A 254 9.03 -18.84 4.04
N GLU A 255 8.52 -18.32 5.16
CA GLU A 255 7.66 -19.10 6.05
C GLU A 255 6.21 -19.06 5.55
N ILE A 256 5.63 -20.24 5.28
CA ILE A 256 4.26 -20.42 4.77
C ILE A 256 3.61 -21.54 5.57
N ASP A 257 2.48 -21.26 6.23
CA ASP A 257 1.74 -22.23 7.05
C ASP A 257 2.63 -22.96 8.10
N GLY A 258 3.65 -22.27 8.64
CA GLY A 258 4.62 -22.82 9.58
C GLY A 258 5.71 -23.71 8.96
N GLU A 259 5.72 -23.88 7.64
CA GLU A 259 6.76 -24.55 6.87
C GLU A 259 7.72 -23.52 6.24
N ILE A 260 9.03 -23.81 6.20
CA ILE A 260 9.98 -22.99 5.44
C ILE A 260 10.03 -23.50 4.01
N VAL A 261 9.55 -22.68 3.08
CA VAL A 261 9.69 -22.90 1.65
C VAL A 261 10.94 -22.16 1.19
N LEU A 262 11.91 -22.92 0.68
CA LEU A 262 13.12 -22.38 0.05
C LEU A 262 12.91 -22.21 -1.45
N PHE A 263 13.13 -21.00 -1.96
CA PHE A 263 13.17 -20.68 -3.39
C PHE A 263 14.61 -20.45 -3.83
N ALA A 264 15.07 -21.23 -4.82
CA ALA A 264 16.26 -20.86 -5.59
C ALA A 264 15.89 -19.80 -6.62
N VAL A 265 16.64 -18.71 -6.64
CA VAL A 265 16.49 -17.61 -7.59
C VAL A 265 17.66 -17.66 -8.57
N GLU A 266 17.37 -17.54 -9.86
CA GLU A 266 18.36 -17.39 -10.92
C GLU A 266 17.78 -16.51 -12.02
N GLY A 267 18.51 -15.48 -12.46
CA GLY A 267 18.04 -14.55 -13.50
C GLY A 267 16.70 -13.87 -13.15
N ASN A 268 16.51 -13.50 -11.88
CA ASN A 268 15.26 -12.93 -11.33
C ASN A 268 14.05 -13.87 -11.31
N ARG A 269 14.25 -15.18 -11.49
CA ARG A 269 13.18 -16.18 -11.54
C ARG A 269 13.32 -17.15 -10.38
N ALA A 270 12.26 -17.31 -9.61
CA ALA A 270 12.21 -18.20 -8.46
C ALA A 270 11.74 -19.61 -8.81
N ARG A 271 12.31 -20.61 -8.15
CA ARG A 271 11.91 -22.01 -8.21
C ARG A 271 12.02 -22.63 -6.82
N VAL A 272 10.99 -23.34 -6.39
CA VAL A 272 11.02 -24.07 -5.11
C VAL A 272 12.04 -25.21 -5.14
N ILE A 273 12.86 -25.31 -4.09
CA ILE A 273 13.88 -26.36 -3.89
C ILE A 273 13.69 -27.18 -2.60
N SER A 274 12.63 -26.89 -1.84
CA SER A 274 12.18 -27.65 -0.67
C SER A 274 11.03 -28.60 -1.05
N ASP A 275 10.69 -29.56 -0.20
CA ASP A 275 9.82 -30.69 -0.56
C ASP A 275 8.63 -30.93 0.37
N GLY A 276 8.37 -30.02 1.32
CA GLY A 276 7.21 -30.06 2.21
C GLY A 276 5.87 -29.76 1.50
N LEU A 277 4.79 -29.72 2.27
CA LEU A 277 3.44 -29.56 1.73
C LEU A 277 3.23 -28.16 1.14
N ALA A 278 3.66 -27.12 1.86
CA ALA A 278 3.59 -25.75 1.36
C ALA A 278 4.50 -25.57 0.14
N ALA A 279 5.71 -26.14 0.18
CA ALA A 279 6.64 -26.12 -0.94
C ALA A 279 6.06 -26.74 -2.21
N ARG A 280 5.39 -27.90 -2.10
CA ARG A 280 4.73 -28.55 -3.26
C ARG A 280 3.58 -27.72 -3.83
N ARG A 281 2.83 -27.01 -2.98
CA ARG A 281 1.75 -26.10 -3.42
C ARG A 281 2.33 -24.91 -4.18
N GLU A 282 3.35 -24.27 -3.64
CA GLU A 282 4.05 -23.16 -4.31
C GLU A 282 4.70 -23.61 -5.63
N ALA A 283 5.31 -24.80 -5.66
CA ALA A 283 5.88 -25.36 -6.89
C ALA A 283 4.82 -25.62 -7.96
N ALA A 284 3.65 -26.14 -7.56
CA ALA A 284 2.52 -26.33 -8.46
C ALA A 284 1.96 -24.98 -8.96
N HIS A 285 1.89 -23.97 -8.09
CA HIS A 285 1.43 -22.64 -8.46
C HIS A 285 2.39 -21.96 -9.47
N LEU A 286 3.70 -22.00 -9.24
CA LEU A 286 4.71 -21.51 -10.18
C LEU A 286 4.67 -22.24 -11.53
N ALA A 287 4.34 -23.53 -11.53
CA ALA A 287 4.21 -24.32 -12.76
C ALA A 287 2.95 -23.93 -13.55
N ALA A 288 1.84 -23.64 -12.84
CA ALA A 288 0.59 -23.19 -13.44
C ALA A 288 0.69 -21.73 -13.93
N GLU A 289 1.35 -20.86 -13.16
CA GLU A 289 1.51 -19.43 -13.43
C GLU A 289 2.99 -19.04 -13.47
N PRO A 290 3.70 -19.26 -14.59
CA PRO A 290 5.11 -18.91 -14.69
C PRO A 290 5.40 -17.43 -14.39
N ALA A 291 4.49 -16.50 -14.67
CA ALA A 291 4.70 -15.08 -14.34
C ALA A 291 4.87 -14.82 -12.84
N TYR A 292 4.23 -15.60 -11.97
CA TYR A 292 4.39 -15.52 -10.51
C TYR A 292 5.84 -15.72 -10.05
N ALA A 293 6.67 -16.44 -10.83
CA ALA A 293 8.08 -16.68 -10.47
C ALA A 293 8.98 -15.44 -10.54
N ASN A 294 8.50 -14.30 -11.05
CA ASN A 294 9.28 -13.07 -11.13
C ASN A 294 9.44 -12.44 -9.74
N LEU A 295 10.65 -12.01 -9.36
CA LEU A 295 10.81 -11.13 -8.20
C LEU A 295 10.45 -9.71 -8.60
N ALA A 296 9.30 -9.24 -8.12
CA ALA A 296 8.63 -8.05 -8.60
C ALA A 296 8.99 -6.78 -7.83
N GLU A 297 9.45 -6.91 -6.58
CA GLU A 297 9.76 -5.76 -5.72
C GLU A 297 10.74 -6.16 -4.61
N LEU A 298 11.68 -5.27 -4.33
CA LEU A 298 12.34 -5.15 -3.04
C LEU A 298 11.76 -3.91 -2.35
N GLY A 299 11.13 -4.10 -1.20
CA GLY A 299 10.59 -2.99 -0.41
C GLY A 299 11.19 -2.92 0.99
N LEU A 300 11.30 -1.69 1.47
CA LEU A 300 11.93 -1.32 2.75
C LEU A 300 10.95 -0.43 3.53
N GLY A 301 10.04 -1.08 4.25
CA GLY A 301 9.06 -0.46 5.14
C GLY A 301 9.65 -0.04 6.48
N VAL A 302 9.38 1.19 6.92
CA VAL A 302 9.99 1.77 8.15
C VAL A 302 9.03 1.81 9.35
N LEU A 303 7.77 1.43 9.19
CA LEU A 303 6.74 1.61 10.24
C LEU A 303 6.94 0.71 11.45
N GLY A 304 7.64 -0.43 11.30
CA GLY A 304 7.99 -1.32 12.41
C GLY A 304 8.83 -0.63 13.49
N ASP A 305 9.77 0.24 13.08
CA ASP A 305 10.61 1.03 14.01
C ASP A 305 9.81 2.01 14.87
N PHE A 306 8.59 2.37 14.43
CA PHE A 306 7.68 3.23 15.17
C PHE A 306 6.72 2.43 16.09
N GLY A 307 6.91 1.13 16.21
CA GLY A 307 6.14 0.24 17.08
C GLY A 307 4.78 -0.18 16.51
N VAL A 308 4.51 0.08 15.23
CA VAL A 308 3.29 -0.40 14.57
C VAL A 308 3.33 -1.92 14.46
N GLN A 309 2.21 -2.56 14.76
CA GLN A 309 2.04 -4.01 14.69
C GLN A 309 1.31 -4.41 13.41
N PRO A 310 1.53 -5.62 12.87
CA PRO A 310 0.76 -6.11 11.74
C PRO A 310 -0.71 -6.26 12.09
N CYS A 311 -1.55 -6.04 11.10
CA CYS A 311 -3.00 -6.15 11.22
C CYS A 311 -3.61 -7.18 10.26
N GLY A 312 -2.78 -7.92 9.52
CA GLY A 312 -3.24 -8.91 8.55
C GLY A 312 -3.66 -8.32 7.21
N SER A 313 -3.37 -7.03 6.98
CA SER A 313 -3.62 -6.36 5.71
C SER A 313 -2.30 -5.97 5.08
N ILE A 314 -2.05 -6.45 3.86
CA ILE A 314 -0.86 -6.13 3.06
C ILE A 314 -0.62 -4.62 2.97
N LEU A 315 -1.68 -3.81 2.80
CA LEU A 315 -1.59 -2.34 2.78
C LEU A 315 -0.75 -1.76 3.92
N LEU A 316 -0.86 -2.30 5.14
CA LEU A 316 -0.05 -1.86 6.28
C LEU A 316 1.20 -2.74 6.44
N ASP A 317 1.01 -4.06 6.38
CA ASP A 317 2.01 -5.01 6.85
C ASP A 317 3.29 -4.93 6.01
N GLU A 318 3.20 -4.64 4.70
CA GLU A 318 4.37 -4.41 3.83
C GLU A 318 5.26 -3.24 4.31
N LYS A 319 4.65 -2.22 4.93
CA LYS A 319 5.37 -1.04 5.43
C LYS A 319 6.08 -1.28 6.76
N LEU A 320 6.00 -2.48 7.33
CA LEU A 320 6.56 -2.79 8.66
C LEU A 320 8.02 -3.23 8.64
N GLY A 321 8.58 -3.59 7.49
CA GLY A 321 9.96 -4.06 7.41
C GLY A 321 10.41 -4.34 5.98
N LEU A 322 11.40 -5.21 5.83
CA LEU A 322 11.80 -5.73 4.53
C LEU A 322 10.65 -6.57 3.93
N HIS A 323 10.37 -6.40 2.65
CA HIS A 323 9.59 -7.37 1.88
C HIS A 323 10.19 -7.63 0.51
N VAL A 324 9.90 -8.82 -0.02
CA VAL A 324 10.21 -9.20 -1.40
C VAL A 324 8.92 -9.68 -2.05
N ALA A 325 8.54 -9.05 -3.16
CA ALA A 325 7.31 -9.39 -3.86
C ALA A 325 7.55 -10.36 -5.02
N PHE A 326 6.52 -11.15 -5.34
CA PHE A 326 6.47 -12.05 -6.48
C PHE A 326 5.41 -11.61 -7.50
N GLY A 327 5.66 -11.85 -8.79
CA GLY A 327 4.68 -11.69 -9.87
C GLY A 327 4.76 -10.38 -10.65
N ARG A 328 3.66 -9.64 -10.71
CA ARG A 328 3.45 -8.47 -11.58
C ARG A 328 4.30 -7.28 -11.12
N SER A 329 4.98 -6.60 -12.03
CA SER A 329 5.92 -5.50 -11.73
C SER A 329 5.84 -4.29 -12.67
N ASP A 330 5.15 -4.40 -13.82
CA ASP A 330 4.97 -3.34 -14.83
C ASP A 330 4.55 -1.97 -14.27
N HIS A 331 3.63 -1.97 -13.31
CA HIS A 331 3.10 -0.77 -12.65
C HIS A 331 4.09 -0.10 -11.68
N PHE A 332 5.21 -0.77 -11.38
CA PHE A 332 6.33 -0.27 -10.59
C PHE A 332 7.62 -0.10 -11.42
N GLY A 333 7.58 -0.28 -12.74
CA GLY A 333 8.72 -0.09 -13.63
C GLY A 333 9.44 -1.37 -14.07
N GLY A 334 8.87 -2.54 -13.79
CA GLY A 334 9.27 -3.82 -14.38
C GLY A 334 8.64 -4.08 -15.75
N THR A 335 8.71 -5.32 -16.22
CA THR A 335 8.20 -5.75 -17.53
C THR A 335 7.07 -6.77 -17.44
N VAL A 336 6.96 -7.50 -16.31
CA VAL A 336 5.90 -8.50 -16.12
C VAL A 336 4.57 -7.80 -15.84
N GLY A 337 3.65 -7.91 -16.79
CA GLY A 337 2.32 -7.32 -16.74
C GLY A 337 1.19 -8.36 -16.82
N PRO A 338 -0.08 -7.92 -16.80
CA PRO A 338 -1.23 -8.81 -16.84
C PRO A 338 -1.23 -9.80 -18.01
N GLN A 339 -0.64 -9.42 -19.15
CA GLN A 339 -0.53 -10.25 -20.35
C GLN A 339 0.37 -11.49 -20.18
N ASP A 340 1.22 -11.51 -19.17
CA ASP A 340 2.17 -12.60 -18.92
C ASP A 340 1.55 -13.69 -18.03
N PHE A 341 0.39 -13.41 -17.41
CA PHE A 341 -0.38 -14.37 -16.62
C PHE A 341 -1.38 -15.14 -17.48
N SER A 342 -1.80 -16.32 -17.03
CA SER A 342 -2.73 -17.16 -17.79
C SER A 342 -4.13 -16.55 -17.96
N SER A 343 -4.54 -15.68 -17.03
CA SER A 343 -5.85 -15.06 -16.97
C SER A 343 -5.81 -13.78 -16.10
N PRO A 344 -6.78 -12.85 -16.25
CA PRO A 344 -6.91 -11.69 -15.37
C PRO A 344 -7.00 -12.05 -13.89
N GLU A 345 -7.65 -13.17 -13.55
CA GLU A 345 -7.81 -13.67 -12.18
C GLU A 345 -6.52 -14.24 -11.59
N ALA A 346 -5.57 -14.67 -12.44
CA ALA A 346 -4.27 -15.17 -12.03
C ALA A 346 -3.23 -14.07 -11.78
N VAL A 347 -3.52 -12.82 -12.18
CA VAL A 347 -2.61 -11.69 -11.98
C VAL A 347 -2.39 -11.47 -10.49
N ILE A 348 -1.13 -11.61 -10.07
CA ILE A 348 -0.75 -11.50 -8.66
C ILE A 348 0.50 -10.62 -8.51
N HIS A 349 0.48 -9.80 -7.46
CA HIS A 349 1.65 -9.18 -6.84
C HIS A 349 1.58 -9.59 -5.38
N LEU A 350 2.57 -10.35 -4.90
CA LEU A 350 2.52 -10.94 -3.56
C LEU A 350 3.75 -10.60 -2.73
N ASP A 351 3.55 -9.72 -1.76
CA ASP A 351 4.56 -9.31 -0.79
C ASP A 351 4.79 -10.37 0.28
N ARG A 352 6.05 -10.83 0.38
CA ARG A 352 6.51 -11.62 1.53
C ARG A 352 7.19 -10.68 2.51
N VAL A 353 6.48 -10.32 3.58
CA VAL A 353 6.96 -9.39 4.61
C VAL A 353 7.80 -10.11 5.65
N TYR A 354 9.05 -9.70 5.82
CA TYR A 354 10.04 -10.27 6.73
C TYR A 354 10.06 -9.50 8.05
N ILE A 355 9.07 -9.75 8.90
CA ILE A 355 9.05 -9.31 10.30
C ILE A 355 8.79 -10.52 11.21
N PRO A 356 9.25 -10.50 12.49
CA PRO A 356 9.07 -11.62 13.40
C PRO A 356 7.61 -12.04 13.62
N ALA A 357 6.66 -11.13 13.43
CA ALA A 357 5.24 -11.41 13.60
C ALA A 357 4.60 -12.16 12.42
N THR A 358 5.18 -12.09 11.22
CA THR A 358 4.67 -12.77 10.00
C THR A 358 5.51 -13.98 9.63
N GLN A 359 6.82 -13.93 9.87
CA GLN A 359 7.78 -14.98 9.56
C GLN A 359 8.73 -15.22 10.75
N PRO A 360 8.22 -15.72 11.90
CA PRO A 360 8.98 -15.83 13.16
C PRO A 360 10.25 -16.69 13.07
N ARG A 361 10.34 -17.61 12.11
CA ARG A 361 11.51 -18.47 11.93
C ARG A 361 12.57 -17.89 11.00
N VAL A 362 12.24 -16.81 10.27
CA VAL A 362 13.15 -16.16 9.32
C VAL A 362 13.62 -14.83 9.89
N ARG A 363 14.90 -14.76 10.27
CA ARG A 363 15.53 -13.51 10.73
C ARG A 363 16.30 -12.86 9.58
N VAL A 364 16.09 -11.57 9.34
CA VAL A 364 16.91 -10.79 8.39
C VAL A 364 18.17 -10.35 9.11
N THR A 365 19.30 -10.99 8.80
CA THR A 365 20.57 -10.72 9.50
C THR A 365 21.30 -9.52 8.91
N GLU A 366 21.25 -9.34 7.58
CA GLU A 366 21.83 -8.17 6.91
C GLU A 366 21.05 -7.85 5.63
N VAL A 367 20.80 -6.56 5.37
CA VAL A 367 20.52 -6.06 4.02
C VAL A 367 21.58 -5.03 3.68
N ARG A 368 22.29 -5.24 2.58
CA ARG A 368 23.36 -4.36 2.10
C ARG A 368 23.07 -3.90 0.68
N LEU A 369 23.17 -2.59 0.44
CA LEU A 369 23.11 -2.00 -0.89
C LEU A 369 24.53 -1.77 -1.41
N GLY A 370 24.78 -2.16 -2.66
CA GLY A 370 26.07 -2.05 -3.33
C GLY A 370 25.96 -1.37 -4.69
N GLY A 371 27.03 -0.70 -5.13
CA GLY A 371 27.11 -0.05 -6.43
C GLY A 371 28.34 0.87 -6.54
N PRO A 372 28.53 1.55 -7.69
CA PRO A 372 29.62 2.51 -7.86
C PRO A 372 29.56 3.63 -6.81
N GLY A 373 30.49 3.60 -5.84
CA GLY A 373 30.52 4.55 -4.73
C GLY A 373 29.50 4.28 -3.61
N LEU A 374 28.81 3.14 -3.64
CA LEU A 374 27.90 2.68 -2.59
C LEU A 374 28.34 1.30 -2.06
N ASP A 375 28.59 1.23 -0.77
CA ASP A 375 28.67 -0.02 -0.01
C ASP A 375 28.08 0.27 1.38
N ARG A 376 26.81 -0.10 1.57
CA ARG A 376 26.05 0.32 2.75
C ARG A 376 25.21 -0.81 3.32
N VAL A 377 25.43 -1.11 4.59
CA VAL A 377 24.49 -1.92 5.37
C VAL A 377 23.31 -1.03 5.76
N VAL A 378 22.10 -1.48 5.41
CA VAL A 378 20.84 -0.78 5.63
C VAL A 378 20.04 -1.43 6.75
N ILE A 379 20.09 -2.77 6.88
CA ILE A 379 19.43 -3.52 7.95
C ILE A 379 20.45 -4.46 8.60
N VAL A 380 20.42 -4.56 9.94
CA VAL A 380 21.10 -5.61 10.73
C VAL A 380 20.14 -6.13 11.78
N ASP A 381 20.00 -7.45 11.86
CA ASP A 381 19.11 -8.15 12.80
C ASP A 381 17.72 -7.47 12.90
N ASP A 382 17.05 -7.38 11.75
CA ASP A 382 15.72 -6.77 11.55
C ASP A 382 15.60 -5.27 11.90
N ARG A 383 16.72 -4.54 12.05
CA ARG A 383 16.71 -3.09 12.37
C ARG A 383 17.40 -2.25 11.32
N PHE A 384 16.79 -1.12 10.98
CA PHE A 384 17.39 -0.15 10.07
C PHE A 384 18.60 0.57 10.69
N LEU A 385 19.61 0.84 9.87
CA LEU A 385 20.83 1.56 10.24
C LEU A 385 20.95 2.89 9.50
N GLY A 386 21.14 3.96 10.27
CA GLY A 386 21.54 5.26 9.73
C GLY A 386 20.45 6.01 8.97
N ILE A 387 19.18 5.78 9.30
CA ILE A 387 18.03 6.58 8.86
C ILE A 387 17.29 7.23 10.00
#